data_AF-A0A0J6FUE6-F1
#
_entry.id   AF-A0A0J6FUE6-F1
#
_cell.length_a   1.000
_cell.length_b   1.000
_cell.length_c   1.000
_cell.angle_alpha   90.00
_cell.angle_beta   90.00
_cell.angle_gamma   90.00
#
_symmetry.space_group_name_H-M   'P 1'
#
loop_
_entity.id
_entity.type
_entity.pdbx_description
1 polymer ?
#
loop_
_entity_poly.entity_id
_entity_poly.type
_entity_poly.pdbx_seq_one_letter_code
_entity_poly.pdbx_strand_id
1 'polypeptide(L)'
;MAQFSPDVSVSGEKQSSPISARKPGVDFVSYRQPLEDPFKPTILPESAFHGPIVIDEAFQIGEEVMRLKPTVPTFGELGVIDIHALTMSIKSGIHAEMRVALDTLAQISSEPAVQLSLDNCEDLVETLVDCAEDQLDLLADNAAEVSDVMLLPSYEEIVRGCRQEMEMLLDIPEFGSLDYELDRAVDRLICITTLLRNFSFAESNFSLLSMPHVVKFMATVVRYLGTRNMLLRTHQNTLDFMKDAVIYLSNIAHTIHLPGKEEALSLLHFLLSFAPTPPSMGPDGIMFAPYDPSIHRYLPAAVDTLAKLLARDDPNRMYLKSIFSQENPLSPPNDLLTRSFALSIAPIPEQTKGNVIALADVRKPFLMQGLLSAEILAGIADNELACAWFRSADGFAANLLRLACVLSADRNPPGPQRHGAAARAAEADLYWHSTISNRALTVLSQLAEKSNKSNGASKLPLGIFPKKENLLGALLTPNVDPNVIRQMCEYAGLGG
;
A
#
# COMPACT_ATOMS: atom_id res chain seq x y z
N MET A 1 -18.28 35.89 -42.53
CA MET A 1 -17.16 36.64 -43.16
C MET A 1 -15.90 35.84 -42.87
N ALA A 2 -15.07 35.43 -43.82
CA ALA A 2 -15.14 35.57 -45.28
C ALA A 2 -14.77 34.24 -45.97
N GLN A 3 -15.25 34.02 -47.19
CA GLN A 3 -14.81 32.94 -48.08
C GLN A 3 -13.53 33.38 -48.80
N PHE A 4 -12.69 32.43 -49.26
CA PHE A 4 -12.26 32.32 -50.66
C PHE A 4 -11.32 31.11 -50.89
N SER A 5 -11.52 30.47 -52.04
CA SER A 5 -10.62 29.55 -52.75
C SER A 5 -10.72 29.93 -54.25
N PRO A 6 -10.02 29.25 -55.18
CA PRO A 6 -8.62 28.81 -55.23
C PRO A 6 -7.90 29.50 -56.43
N ASP A 7 -6.65 29.11 -56.76
CA ASP A 7 -6.22 28.99 -58.17
C ASP A 7 -4.89 28.25 -58.32
N VAL A 8 -4.74 27.45 -59.39
CA VAL A 8 -3.51 26.76 -59.80
C VAL A 8 -3.18 27.10 -61.25
N SER A 9 -2.05 27.77 -61.47
CA SER A 9 -1.66 28.31 -62.79
C SER A 9 -0.73 27.39 -63.58
N VAL A 10 -0.94 27.27 -64.90
CA VAL A 10 -0.08 26.53 -65.84
C VAL A 10 0.35 27.43 -67.01
N SER A 11 1.66 27.55 -67.26
CA SER A 11 2.37 27.91 -68.52
C SER A 11 3.85 28.22 -68.21
N GLY A 12 4.86 28.06 -69.08
CA GLY A 12 4.93 27.38 -70.39
C GLY A 12 5.84 28.10 -71.42
N GLU A 13 6.97 27.52 -71.85
CA GLU A 13 7.88 27.88 -72.98
C GLU A 13 8.86 26.67 -73.23
N LYS A 14 9.55 26.44 -74.37
CA LYS A 14 9.29 26.63 -75.83
C LYS A 14 10.49 26.11 -76.68
N GLN A 15 10.44 26.32 -78.01
CA GLN A 15 11.51 26.16 -79.05
C GLN A 15 11.92 24.71 -79.39
N SER A 16 12.21 24.28 -80.62
CA SER A 16 11.99 24.67 -82.04
C SER A 16 12.71 23.59 -82.90
N SER A 17 12.22 23.23 -84.09
CA SER A 17 12.74 22.11 -84.93
C SER A 17 13.85 22.53 -85.93
N PRO A 18 14.64 21.60 -86.55
CA PRO A 18 14.22 20.95 -87.82
C PRO A 18 14.78 19.55 -88.22
N ILE A 19 13.99 18.84 -89.03
CA ILE A 19 14.25 17.87 -90.14
C ILE A 19 15.68 17.27 -90.38
N SER A 20 15.79 15.92 -90.49
CA SER A 20 16.62 15.25 -91.53
C SER A 20 16.35 13.73 -91.75
N ALA A 21 16.32 13.33 -93.04
CA ALA A 21 16.64 12.05 -93.73
C ALA A 21 16.38 10.62 -93.13
N ARG A 22 16.56 9.58 -93.98
CA ARG A 22 16.02 8.21 -93.82
C ARG A 22 17.11 7.12 -94.03
N LYS A 23 17.04 6.02 -93.25
CA LYS A 23 17.56 4.64 -93.50
C LYS A 23 19.11 4.41 -93.54
N PRO A 24 19.60 3.16 -93.49
CA PRO A 24 19.16 2.00 -92.68
C PRO A 24 20.34 1.21 -92.03
N GLY A 25 20.07 0.37 -91.02
CA GLY A 25 21.04 -0.61 -90.50
C GLY A 25 20.43 -1.45 -89.38
N VAL A 26 20.67 -2.76 -89.37
CA VAL A 26 20.16 -3.69 -88.34
C VAL A 26 21.34 -4.21 -87.54
N ASP A 27 21.38 -3.88 -86.26
CA ASP A 27 22.24 -4.57 -85.28
C ASP A 27 21.36 -5.20 -84.20
N PHE A 28 21.57 -6.50 -83.95
CA PHE A 28 20.89 -7.25 -82.91
C PHE A 28 21.42 -6.83 -81.53
N VAL A 29 20.57 -6.23 -80.69
CA VAL A 29 20.91 -5.89 -79.30
C VAL A 29 20.27 -6.88 -78.33
N SER A 30 21.05 -7.31 -77.33
CA SER A 30 20.70 -8.31 -76.33
C SER A 30 19.47 -7.92 -75.49
N TYR A 31 18.43 -8.76 -75.47
CA TYR A 31 17.23 -8.61 -74.63
C TYR A 31 17.47 -8.98 -73.16
N ARG A 32 18.48 -8.35 -72.53
CA ARG A 32 18.63 -8.28 -71.07
C ARG A 32 18.99 -6.85 -70.65
N GLN A 33 18.11 -5.92 -71.00
CA GLN A 33 18.09 -4.62 -70.33
C GLN A 33 17.63 -4.86 -68.88
N PRO A 34 18.35 -4.37 -67.85
CA PRO A 34 17.80 -4.31 -66.51
C PRO A 34 16.59 -3.38 -66.50
N LEU A 35 15.59 -3.68 -65.66
CA LEU A 35 14.41 -2.82 -65.49
C LEU A 35 14.88 -1.43 -65.03
N GLU A 36 14.70 -0.42 -65.88
CA GLU A 36 15.22 0.94 -65.65
C GLU A 36 14.54 1.65 -64.46
N ASP A 37 13.29 1.27 -64.15
CA ASP A 37 12.58 1.72 -62.95
C ASP A 37 12.10 0.51 -62.14
N PRO A 38 12.88 0.06 -61.12
CA PRO A 38 12.44 -0.99 -60.21
C PRO A 38 11.30 -0.47 -59.32
N PHE A 39 10.29 -1.30 -59.08
CA PHE A 39 9.15 -0.97 -58.22
C PHE A 39 9.61 -0.44 -56.86
N LYS A 40 9.26 0.81 -56.56
CA LYS A 40 9.48 1.45 -55.26
C LYS A 40 8.25 1.21 -54.40
N PRO A 41 8.30 0.32 -53.39
CA PRO A 41 7.17 0.12 -52.50
C PRO A 41 6.86 1.44 -51.77
N THR A 42 5.57 1.79 -51.69
CA THR A 42 5.12 2.91 -50.88
C THR A 42 5.32 2.57 -49.41
N ILE A 43 6.34 3.16 -48.79
CA ILE A 43 6.52 3.10 -47.34
C ILE A 43 5.51 4.08 -46.73
N LEU A 44 4.51 3.55 -46.04
CA LEU A 44 3.64 4.36 -45.21
C LEU A 44 4.43 4.81 -43.98
N PRO A 45 4.45 6.11 -43.64
CA PRO A 45 5.00 6.55 -42.36
C PRO A 45 4.14 6.02 -41.21
N GLU A 46 4.70 6.03 -40.00
CA GLU A 46 3.95 5.74 -38.78
C GLU A 46 2.76 6.71 -38.68
N SER A 47 1.56 6.15 -38.57
CA SER A 47 0.29 6.87 -38.72
C SER A 47 -0.22 7.37 -37.37
N ALA A 48 -0.49 8.67 -37.26
CA ALA A 48 -1.23 9.23 -36.12
C ALA A 48 -2.69 8.71 -36.06
N PHE A 49 -3.23 8.23 -37.18
CA PHE A 49 -4.54 7.60 -37.25
C PHE A 49 -4.46 6.13 -36.80
N HIS A 50 -5.32 5.77 -35.86
CA HIS A 50 -5.60 4.39 -35.47
C HIS A 50 -6.89 3.97 -36.16
N GLY A 51 -6.77 3.24 -37.27
CA GLY A 51 -7.89 3.07 -38.20
C GLY A 51 -8.28 4.42 -38.83
N PRO A 52 -9.56 4.80 -38.85
CA PRO A 52 -10.00 6.09 -39.42
C PRO A 52 -9.95 7.28 -38.43
N ILE A 53 -9.48 7.08 -37.18
CA ILE A 53 -9.60 8.06 -36.09
C ILE A 53 -8.22 8.56 -35.66
N VAL A 54 -8.06 9.88 -35.48
CA VAL A 54 -6.92 10.47 -34.76
C VAL A 54 -7.22 10.37 -33.27
N ILE A 55 -6.53 9.48 -32.54
CA ILE A 55 -6.83 9.26 -31.12
C ILE A 55 -6.56 10.51 -30.30
N ASP A 56 -5.47 11.24 -30.54
CA ASP A 56 -5.10 12.41 -29.74
C ASP A 56 -6.20 13.51 -29.75
N GLU A 57 -6.81 13.75 -30.91
CA GLU A 57 -7.94 14.69 -31.06
C GLU A 57 -9.23 14.15 -30.42
N ALA A 58 -9.55 12.88 -30.69
CA ALA A 58 -10.73 12.22 -30.14
C ALA A 58 -10.68 12.10 -28.60
N PHE A 59 -9.49 11.91 -28.04
CA PHE A 59 -9.24 11.82 -26.59
C PHE A 59 -9.56 13.13 -25.89
N GLN A 60 -9.10 14.27 -26.41
CA GLN A 60 -9.40 15.60 -25.84
C GLN A 60 -10.91 15.89 -25.83
N ILE A 61 -11.62 15.56 -26.92
CA ILE A 61 -13.08 15.67 -26.98
C ILE A 61 -13.74 14.70 -26.00
N GLY A 62 -13.22 13.48 -25.88
CA GLY A 62 -13.68 12.46 -24.92
C GLY A 62 -13.57 12.93 -23.47
N GLU A 63 -12.44 13.51 -23.07
CA GLU A 63 -12.25 14.09 -21.73
C GLU A 63 -13.23 15.22 -21.45
N GLU A 64 -13.45 16.14 -22.41
CA GLU A 64 -14.41 17.22 -22.22
C GLU A 64 -15.86 16.71 -22.10
N VAL A 65 -16.24 15.71 -22.91
CA VAL A 65 -17.55 15.04 -22.82
C VAL A 65 -17.69 14.32 -21.48
N MET A 66 -16.68 13.59 -21.01
CA MET A 66 -16.71 12.90 -19.71
C MET A 66 -16.84 13.89 -18.55
N ARG A 67 -16.09 15.00 -18.59
CA ARG A 67 -16.12 16.07 -17.58
C ARG A 67 -17.48 16.78 -17.50
N LEU A 68 -18.17 16.95 -18.64
CA LEU A 68 -19.44 17.67 -18.72
C LEU A 68 -20.68 16.76 -18.60
N LYS A 69 -20.51 15.43 -18.58
CA LYS A 69 -21.62 14.47 -18.51
C LYS A 69 -22.17 14.42 -17.07
N PRO A 70 -23.44 14.80 -16.82
CA PRO A 70 -24.05 14.66 -15.51
C PRO A 70 -24.31 13.17 -15.23
N THR A 71 -23.55 12.59 -14.30
CA THR A 71 -23.67 11.18 -13.89
C THR A 71 -24.28 11.03 -12.50
N VAL A 72 -23.88 11.88 -11.55
CA VAL A 72 -24.40 11.98 -10.18
C VAL A 72 -24.49 13.46 -9.78
N PRO A 73 -25.42 13.87 -8.90
CA PRO A 73 -25.47 15.23 -8.39
C PRO A 73 -24.24 15.55 -7.53
N THR A 74 -23.72 16.77 -7.63
CA THR A 74 -22.69 17.27 -6.71
C THR A 74 -23.29 17.53 -5.32
N PHE A 75 -22.45 17.62 -4.28
CA PHE A 75 -22.92 17.87 -2.90
C PHE A 75 -23.86 19.08 -2.78
N GLY A 76 -23.58 20.16 -3.51
CA GLY A 76 -24.42 21.37 -3.51
C GLY A 76 -25.79 21.21 -4.20
N GLU A 77 -26.00 20.13 -4.96
CA GLU A 77 -27.24 19.83 -5.69
C GLU A 77 -28.13 18.80 -4.99
N LEU A 78 -27.61 18.08 -3.98
CA LEU A 78 -28.36 17.06 -3.23
C LEU A 78 -29.54 17.62 -2.41
N GLY A 79 -29.50 18.90 -2.03
CA GLY A 79 -30.59 19.55 -1.30
C GLY A 79 -30.74 19.05 0.13
N VAL A 80 -31.95 18.60 0.51
CA VAL A 80 -32.23 18.06 1.85
C VAL A 80 -32.04 16.55 1.83
N ILE A 81 -31.13 16.07 2.67
CA ILE A 81 -30.73 14.67 2.75
C ILE A 81 -31.37 14.02 3.98
N ASP A 82 -32.12 12.94 3.78
CA ASP A 82 -32.69 12.11 4.83
C ASP A 82 -31.95 10.77 4.90
N ILE A 83 -31.08 10.61 5.91
CA ILE A 83 -30.26 9.40 6.09
C ILE A 83 -31.12 8.15 6.36
N HIS A 84 -32.27 8.30 7.02
CA HIS A 84 -33.17 7.18 7.26
C HIS A 84 -33.80 6.70 5.94
N ALA A 85 -34.20 7.63 5.06
CA ALA A 85 -34.64 7.29 3.72
C ALA A 85 -33.55 6.56 2.90
N LEU A 86 -32.29 7.03 2.94
CA LEU A 86 -31.18 6.34 2.27
C LEU A 86 -30.96 4.93 2.84
N THR A 87 -31.04 4.76 4.16
CA THR A 87 -30.94 3.46 4.84
C THR A 87 -32.06 2.52 4.37
N MET A 88 -33.30 3.00 4.26
CA MET A 88 -34.41 2.20 3.73
C MET A 88 -34.26 1.87 2.24
N SER A 89 -33.73 2.79 1.41
CA SER A 89 -33.40 2.51 0.01
C SER A 89 -32.33 1.40 -0.13
N ILE A 90 -31.35 1.32 0.79
CA ILE A 90 -30.40 0.20 0.83
C ILE A 90 -31.10 -1.10 1.27
N LYS A 91 -31.83 -1.09 2.40
CA LYS A 91 -32.60 -2.25 2.90
C LYS A 91 -33.63 -2.81 1.89
N SER A 92 -34.01 -2.02 0.87
CA SER A 92 -34.99 -2.45 -0.15
C SER A 92 -34.47 -3.54 -1.10
N GLY A 93 -33.16 -3.69 -1.27
CA GLY A 93 -32.55 -4.59 -2.27
C GLY A 93 -32.74 -4.17 -3.73
N ILE A 94 -33.44 -3.06 -4.01
CA ILE A 94 -33.68 -2.59 -5.39
C ILE A 94 -32.40 -1.93 -5.92
N HIS A 95 -31.75 -2.53 -6.93
CA HIS A 95 -30.44 -2.09 -7.42
C HIS A 95 -30.34 -0.59 -7.79
N ALA A 96 -31.42 0.01 -8.29
CA ALA A 96 -31.47 1.44 -8.58
C ALA A 96 -31.50 2.31 -7.31
N GLU A 97 -32.32 1.95 -6.32
CA GLU A 97 -32.42 2.62 -5.02
C GLU A 97 -31.12 2.49 -4.23
N MET A 98 -30.56 1.27 -4.16
CA MET A 98 -29.27 1.01 -3.51
C MET A 98 -28.16 1.86 -4.14
N ARG A 99 -28.12 1.95 -5.47
CA ARG A 99 -27.13 2.77 -6.18
C ARG A 99 -27.28 4.25 -5.81
N VAL A 100 -28.49 4.81 -5.93
CA VAL A 100 -28.72 6.23 -5.62
C VAL A 100 -28.38 6.54 -4.15
N ALA A 101 -28.71 5.63 -3.24
CA ALA A 101 -28.37 5.78 -1.82
C ALA A 101 -26.87 5.73 -1.56
N LEU A 102 -26.15 4.76 -2.13
CA LEU A 102 -24.69 4.64 -1.99
C LEU A 102 -23.95 5.80 -2.66
N ASP A 103 -24.33 6.21 -3.88
CA ASP A 103 -23.76 7.38 -4.57
C ASP A 103 -23.96 8.66 -3.73
N THR A 104 -25.13 8.83 -3.12
CA THR A 104 -25.44 9.96 -2.22
C THR A 104 -24.61 9.92 -0.94
N LEU A 105 -24.52 8.77 -0.26
CA LEU A 105 -23.68 8.59 0.93
C LEU A 105 -22.20 8.82 0.63
N ALA A 106 -21.71 8.37 -0.53
CA ALA A 106 -20.32 8.56 -0.94
C ALA A 106 -19.99 10.04 -1.09
N GLN A 107 -20.88 10.80 -1.72
CA GLN A 107 -20.77 12.25 -1.88
C GLN A 107 -20.80 13.01 -0.54
N ILE A 108 -21.60 12.56 0.43
CA ILE A 108 -21.62 13.13 1.80
C ILE A 108 -20.33 12.79 2.56
N SER A 109 -19.90 11.52 2.52
CA SER A 109 -18.73 11.04 3.27
C SER A 109 -17.41 11.68 2.83
N SER A 110 -17.40 12.23 1.62
CA SER A 110 -16.24 12.89 0.99
C SER A 110 -16.22 14.41 1.19
N GLU A 111 -17.29 15.01 1.71
CA GLU A 111 -17.43 16.47 1.87
C GLU A 111 -16.76 16.96 3.17
N PRO A 112 -15.64 17.71 3.14
CA PRO A 112 -14.93 18.10 4.36
C PRO A 112 -15.72 19.01 5.30
N ALA A 113 -16.76 19.69 4.79
CA ALA A 113 -17.66 20.51 5.61
C ALA A 113 -18.67 19.69 6.43
N VAL A 114 -18.84 18.39 6.16
CA VAL A 114 -19.84 17.54 6.83
C VAL A 114 -19.16 16.37 7.52
N GLN A 115 -19.34 16.28 8.84
CA GLN A 115 -18.98 15.08 9.60
C GLN A 115 -20.26 14.36 10.02
N LEU A 116 -20.54 13.23 9.36
CA LEU A 116 -21.70 12.39 9.70
C LEU A 116 -21.40 11.63 11.00
N SER A 117 -22.17 11.94 12.05
CA SER A 117 -22.16 11.20 13.32
C SER A 117 -23.06 9.98 13.19
N LEU A 118 -22.46 8.79 13.17
CA LEU A 118 -23.17 7.53 12.97
C LEU A 118 -24.10 7.19 14.16
N ASP A 119 -23.85 7.71 15.36
CA ASP A 119 -24.76 7.57 16.51
C ASP A 119 -26.17 8.16 16.25
N ASN A 120 -26.29 9.09 15.31
CA ASN A 120 -27.58 9.67 14.88
C ASN A 120 -28.17 8.98 13.65
N CYS A 121 -27.53 7.94 13.12
CA CYS A 121 -27.88 7.24 11.89
C CYS A 121 -28.32 5.80 12.21
N GLU A 122 -29.56 5.65 12.70
CA GLU A 122 -30.15 4.37 13.12
C GLU A 122 -29.99 3.28 12.04
N ASP A 123 -29.44 2.14 12.45
CA ASP A 123 -29.10 0.95 11.64
C ASP A 123 -28.20 1.18 10.40
N LEU A 124 -27.60 2.36 10.19
CA LEU A 124 -26.90 2.63 8.93
C LEU A 124 -25.67 1.72 8.73
N VAL A 125 -24.90 1.45 9.78
CA VAL A 125 -23.67 0.62 9.68
C VAL A 125 -24.01 -0.84 9.46
N GLU A 126 -25.00 -1.34 10.19
CA GLU A 126 -25.59 -2.67 10.06
C GLU A 126 -26.09 -2.87 8.62
N THR A 127 -26.92 -1.95 8.12
CA THR A 127 -27.48 -1.98 6.76
C THR A 127 -26.40 -1.99 5.67
N LEU A 128 -25.34 -1.21 5.84
CA LEU A 128 -24.21 -1.18 4.92
C LEU A 128 -23.46 -2.51 4.93
N VAL A 129 -23.22 -3.11 6.11
CA VAL A 129 -22.56 -4.42 6.23
C VAL A 129 -23.42 -5.53 5.65
N ASP A 130 -24.71 -5.60 5.99
CA ASP A 130 -25.64 -6.62 5.45
C ASP A 130 -25.66 -6.57 3.90
N CYS A 131 -25.78 -5.37 3.31
CA CYS A 131 -25.75 -5.17 1.86
C CYS A 131 -24.42 -5.61 1.23
N ALA A 132 -23.30 -5.37 1.93
CA ALA A 132 -21.97 -5.79 1.48
C ALA A 132 -21.72 -7.30 1.64
N GLU A 133 -22.29 -7.94 2.65
CA GLU A 133 -22.29 -9.40 2.81
C GLU A 133 -23.07 -10.06 1.67
N ASP A 134 -24.25 -9.55 1.30
CA ASP A 134 -25.00 -10.00 0.11
C ASP A 134 -24.17 -9.89 -1.18
N GLN A 135 -23.42 -8.80 -1.37
CA GLN A 135 -22.56 -8.65 -2.55
C GLN A 135 -21.37 -9.62 -2.50
N LEU A 136 -20.79 -9.81 -1.32
CA LEU A 136 -19.66 -10.69 -1.10
C LEU A 136 -20.01 -12.16 -1.34
N ASP A 137 -21.19 -12.60 -0.92
CA ASP A 137 -21.68 -13.96 -1.14
C ASP A 137 -21.99 -14.22 -2.62
N LEU A 138 -22.57 -13.25 -3.35
CA LEU A 138 -22.73 -13.35 -4.80
C LEU A 138 -21.38 -13.49 -5.54
N LEU A 139 -20.37 -12.74 -5.12
CA LEU A 139 -19.01 -12.85 -5.68
C LEU A 139 -18.36 -14.18 -5.29
N ALA A 140 -18.55 -14.62 -4.04
CA ALA A 140 -18.03 -15.86 -3.50
C ALA A 140 -18.55 -17.10 -4.26
N ASP A 141 -19.84 -17.15 -4.57
CA ASP A 141 -20.45 -18.27 -5.29
C ASP A 141 -19.97 -18.38 -6.76
N ASN A 142 -19.48 -17.28 -7.34
CA ASN A 142 -19.03 -17.20 -8.73
C ASN A 142 -17.51 -17.12 -8.90
N ALA A 143 -16.74 -17.03 -7.80
CA ALA A 143 -15.28 -17.01 -7.83
C ALA A 143 -14.71 -18.34 -7.29
N ALA A 144 -13.95 -19.04 -8.14
CA ALA A 144 -13.39 -20.35 -7.82
C ALA A 144 -12.41 -20.28 -6.65
N GLU A 145 -12.62 -21.16 -5.66
CA GLU A 145 -11.68 -21.39 -4.55
C GLU A 145 -10.46 -22.17 -5.07
N VAL A 146 -9.27 -21.63 -4.81
CA VAL A 146 -7.98 -22.12 -5.36
C VAL A 146 -7.08 -22.69 -4.25
N SER A 147 -7.33 -22.31 -3.00
CA SER A 147 -6.53 -22.76 -1.86
C SER A 147 -7.32 -22.83 -0.56
N ASP A 148 -7.16 -23.93 0.16
CA ASP A 148 -7.63 -24.10 1.53
C ASP A 148 -6.89 -23.18 2.53
N VAL A 149 -5.73 -22.64 2.11
CA VAL A 149 -4.90 -21.72 2.90
C VAL A 149 -4.99 -20.32 2.32
N MET A 150 -5.23 -19.34 3.17
CA MET A 150 -5.32 -17.94 2.77
C MET A 150 -3.95 -17.40 2.30
N LEU A 151 -3.81 -17.22 0.99
CA LEU A 151 -2.62 -16.72 0.28
C LEU A 151 -2.93 -15.38 -0.38
N LEU A 152 -2.84 -14.30 0.39
CA LEU A 152 -3.00 -12.94 -0.12
C LEU A 152 -1.77 -12.52 -0.94
N PRO A 153 -1.95 -11.95 -2.16
CA PRO A 153 -0.87 -11.35 -2.92
C PRO A 153 -0.32 -10.12 -2.19
N SER A 154 0.96 -9.80 -2.41
CA SER A 154 1.56 -8.59 -1.86
C SER A 154 1.00 -7.32 -2.52
N TYR A 155 1.02 -6.21 -1.79
CA TYR A 155 0.70 -4.89 -2.32
C TYR A 155 1.57 -4.53 -3.54
N GLU A 156 2.85 -4.96 -3.56
CA GLU A 156 3.76 -4.77 -4.70
C GLU A 156 3.28 -5.52 -5.96
N GLU A 157 2.82 -6.77 -5.81
CA GLU A 157 2.28 -7.58 -6.90
C GLU A 157 0.96 -7.00 -7.43
N ILE A 158 0.04 -6.60 -6.56
CA ILE A 158 -1.22 -5.95 -6.95
C ILE A 158 -0.96 -4.64 -7.72
N VAL A 159 -0.03 -3.78 -7.25
CA VAL A 159 0.34 -2.55 -7.96
C VAL A 159 0.96 -2.84 -9.34
N ARG A 160 1.70 -3.95 -9.49
CA ARG A 160 2.21 -4.40 -10.79
C ARG A 160 1.10 -4.92 -11.69
N GLY A 161 0.13 -5.67 -11.14
CA GLY A 161 -1.07 -6.12 -11.84
C GLY A 161 -1.89 -4.95 -12.40
N CYS A 162 -2.13 -3.91 -11.59
CA CYS A 162 -2.84 -2.70 -12.04
C CYS A 162 -2.16 -2.02 -13.24
N ARG A 163 -0.82 -1.99 -13.28
CA ARG A 163 -0.07 -1.44 -14.43
C ARG A 163 -0.24 -2.29 -15.68
N GLN A 164 -0.27 -3.62 -15.54
CA GLN A 164 -0.51 -4.54 -16.64
C GLN A 164 -1.96 -4.42 -17.15
N GLU A 165 -2.94 -4.31 -16.26
CA GLU A 165 -4.35 -4.07 -16.62
C GLU A 165 -4.54 -2.79 -17.43
N MET A 166 -3.82 -1.71 -17.08
CA MET A 166 -3.84 -0.44 -17.80
C MET A 166 -3.26 -0.53 -19.24
N GLU A 167 -2.51 -1.60 -19.55
CA GLU A 167 -1.99 -1.89 -20.89
C GLU A 167 -2.89 -2.87 -21.68
N MET A 168 -3.97 -3.39 -21.07
CA MET A 168 -4.91 -4.32 -21.72
C MET A 168 -6.19 -3.62 -22.23
N LEU A 169 -6.84 -4.26 -23.22
CA LEU A 169 -8.19 -3.88 -23.63
C LEU A 169 -9.20 -4.41 -22.62
N LEU A 170 -10.08 -3.54 -22.13
CA LEU A 170 -11.20 -3.91 -21.28
C LEU A 170 -12.30 -4.56 -22.13
N ASP A 171 -12.72 -5.76 -21.76
CA ASP A 171 -13.99 -6.33 -22.23
C ASP A 171 -15.14 -5.76 -21.38
N ILE A 172 -16.27 -5.44 -22.00
CA ILE A 172 -17.39 -4.76 -21.34
C ILE A 172 -18.59 -5.71 -21.33
N PRO A 173 -18.99 -6.25 -20.16
CA PRO A 173 -20.11 -7.18 -20.07
C PRO A 173 -21.43 -6.60 -20.58
N GLU A 174 -22.23 -7.46 -21.23
CA GLU A 174 -23.57 -7.09 -21.69
C GLU A 174 -24.50 -6.78 -20.49
N PHE A 175 -25.31 -5.73 -20.59
CA PHE A 175 -26.20 -5.31 -19.50
C PHE A 175 -27.16 -6.43 -19.07
N GLY A 176 -27.21 -6.73 -17.77
CA GLY A 176 -28.02 -7.81 -17.20
C GLY A 176 -27.45 -9.22 -17.42
N SER A 177 -26.24 -9.36 -17.97
CA SER A 177 -25.48 -10.61 -17.89
C SER A 177 -24.98 -10.86 -16.47
N LEU A 178 -24.61 -12.11 -16.16
CA LEU A 178 -24.01 -12.47 -14.88
C LEU A 178 -22.72 -11.66 -14.62
N ASP A 179 -21.86 -11.50 -15.64
CA ASP A 179 -20.64 -10.71 -15.53
C ASP A 179 -20.91 -9.23 -15.23
N TYR A 180 -21.96 -8.66 -15.81
CA TYR A 180 -22.41 -7.31 -15.48
C TYR A 180 -22.85 -7.19 -14.02
N GLU A 181 -23.67 -8.13 -13.52
CA GLU A 181 -24.12 -8.10 -12.12
C GLU A 181 -22.97 -8.33 -11.13
N LEU A 182 -21.99 -9.18 -11.48
CA LEU A 182 -20.78 -9.36 -10.68
C LEU A 182 -19.92 -8.09 -10.66
N ASP A 183 -19.74 -7.39 -11.79
CA ASP A 183 -19.10 -6.06 -11.79
C ASP A 183 -19.86 -5.07 -10.89
N ARG A 184 -21.21 -5.05 -10.94
CA ARG A 184 -22.02 -4.16 -10.09
C ARG A 184 -21.95 -4.53 -8.61
N ALA A 185 -21.78 -5.82 -8.28
CA ALA A 185 -21.57 -6.29 -6.92
C ALA A 185 -20.22 -5.82 -6.36
N VAL A 186 -19.14 -5.88 -7.15
CA VAL A 186 -17.83 -5.32 -6.76
C VAL A 186 -17.94 -3.81 -6.54
N ASP A 187 -18.55 -3.05 -7.46
CA ASP A 187 -18.71 -1.60 -7.30
C ASP A 187 -19.40 -1.21 -5.98
N ARG A 188 -20.48 -1.91 -5.62
CA ARG A 188 -21.21 -1.68 -4.37
C ARG A 188 -20.37 -2.04 -3.15
N LEU A 189 -19.68 -3.19 -3.18
CA LEU A 189 -18.78 -3.63 -2.10
C LEU A 189 -17.64 -2.64 -1.87
N ILE A 190 -16.98 -2.18 -2.95
CA ILE A 190 -15.92 -1.16 -2.88
C ILE A 190 -16.48 0.14 -2.32
N CYS A 191 -17.60 0.65 -2.84
CA CYS A 191 -18.25 1.86 -2.34
C CYS A 191 -18.54 1.78 -0.83
N ILE A 192 -19.07 0.65 -0.34
CA ILE A 192 -19.34 0.45 1.09
C ILE A 192 -18.03 0.43 1.90
N THR A 193 -16.97 -0.21 1.42
CA THR A 193 -15.67 -0.17 2.14
C THR A 193 -15.04 1.22 2.13
N THR A 194 -15.20 2.01 1.06
CA THR A 194 -14.84 3.43 1.01
C THR A 194 -15.65 4.27 2.00
N LEU A 195 -16.96 4.00 2.16
CA LEU A 195 -17.81 4.65 3.16
C LEU A 195 -17.33 4.37 4.59
N LEU A 196 -17.11 3.10 4.94
CA LEU A 196 -16.58 2.71 6.25
C LEU A 196 -15.22 3.39 6.52
N ARG A 197 -14.34 3.42 5.51
CA ARG A 197 -13.06 4.12 5.57
C ARG A 197 -13.23 5.63 5.76
N ASN A 198 -14.14 6.29 5.06
CA ASN A 198 -14.37 7.74 5.20
C ASN A 198 -14.99 8.09 6.57
N PHE A 199 -15.96 7.31 7.06
CA PHE A 199 -16.52 7.50 8.39
C PHE A 199 -15.50 7.26 9.51
N SER A 200 -14.46 6.46 9.27
CA SER A 200 -13.35 6.23 10.21
C SER A 200 -12.40 7.43 10.40
N PHE A 201 -12.64 8.59 9.77
CA PHE A 201 -11.90 9.82 10.07
C PHE A 201 -12.50 10.63 11.23
N ALA A 202 -13.70 10.28 11.71
CA ALA A 202 -14.32 10.90 12.88
C ALA A 202 -14.25 9.96 14.10
N GLU A 203 -13.61 10.40 15.18
CA GLU A 203 -13.41 9.58 16.39
C GLU A 203 -14.72 9.15 17.06
N SER A 204 -15.79 9.93 16.91
CA SER A 204 -17.14 9.57 17.38
C SER A 204 -17.64 8.26 16.78
N ASN A 205 -17.23 7.92 15.57
CA ASN A 205 -17.74 6.78 14.82
C ASN A 205 -17.02 5.47 15.15
N PHE A 206 -15.92 5.51 15.94
CA PHE A 206 -15.06 4.34 16.16
C PHE A 206 -15.76 3.19 16.92
N SER A 207 -16.69 3.51 17.83
CA SER A 207 -17.50 2.52 18.55
C SER A 207 -18.33 1.64 17.60
N LEU A 208 -19.05 2.28 16.68
CA LEU A 208 -19.92 1.63 15.70
C LEU A 208 -19.12 0.91 14.61
N LEU A 209 -18.03 1.52 14.13
CA LEU A 209 -17.15 0.90 13.13
C LEU A 209 -16.36 -0.30 13.70
N SER A 210 -15.97 -0.28 14.98
CA SER A 210 -15.28 -1.41 15.61
C SER A 210 -16.19 -2.53 16.14
N MET A 211 -17.49 -2.49 15.82
CA MET A 211 -18.43 -3.54 16.23
C MET A 211 -18.03 -4.93 15.68
N PRO A 212 -18.28 -6.03 16.43
CA PRO A 212 -17.81 -7.35 16.04
C PRO A 212 -18.28 -7.85 14.68
N HIS A 213 -19.48 -7.45 14.21
CA HIS A 213 -19.96 -7.84 12.88
C HIS A 213 -19.17 -7.13 11.77
N VAL A 214 -18.92 -5.82 11.87
CA VAL A 214 -18.10 -5.07 10.92
C VAL A 214 -16.68 -5.64 10.81
N VAL A 215 -16.08 -6.00 11.95
CA VAL A 215 -14.73 -6.59 11.98
C VAL A 215 -14.71 -7.99 11.37
N LYS A 216 -15.77 -8.80 11.58
CA LYS A 216 -15.95 -10.12 10.95
C LYS A 216 -16.16 -10.01 9.44
N PHE A 217 -16.98 -9.07 8.99
CA PHE A 217 -17.19 -8.77 7.57
C PHE A 217 -15.85 -8.44 6.90
N MET A 218 -15.10 -7.47 7.43
CA MET A 218 -13.79 -7.09 6.87
C MET A 218 -12.80 -8.25 6.86
N ALA A 219 -12.75 -9.07 7.92
CA ALA A 219 -11.93 -10.28 7.95
C ALA A 219 -12.39 -11.35 6.94
N THR A 220 -13.68 -11.43 6.64
CA THR A 220 -14.25 -12.38 5.67
C THR A 220 -13.94 -11.98 4.23
N VAL A 221 -14.03 -10.68 3.88
CA VAL A 221 -13.56 -10.17 2.57
C VAL A 221 -12.07 -10.49 2.37
N VAL A 222 -11.25 -10.20 3.40
CA VAL A 222 -9.81 -10.52 3.41
C VAL A 222 -9.55 -12.02 3.22
N ARG A 223 -10.31 -12.89 3.91
CA ARG A 223 -10.18 -14.34 3.77
C ARG A 223 -10.48 -14.79 2.34
N TYR A 224 -11.60 -14.35 1.77
CA TYR A 224 -11.96 -14.71 0.40
C TYR A 224 -10.99 -14.17 -0.65
N LEU A 225 -10.41 -12.97 -0.45
CA LEU A 225 -9.32 -12.46 -1.28
C LEU A 225 -8.06 -13.34 -1.27
N GLY A 226 -7.84 -14.10 -0.20
CA GLY A 226 -6.73 -15.04 -0.10
C GLY A 226 -7.05 -16.49 -0.48
N THR A 227 -8.32 -16.89 -0.64
CA THR A 227 -8.69 -18.27 -1.02
C THR A 227 -9.28 -18.39 -2.43
N ARG A 228 -9.83 -17.31 -3.01
CA ARG A 228 -10.49 -17.31 -4.33
C ARG A 228 -9.73 -16.53 -5.40
N ASN A 229 -9.76 -17.03 -6.63
CA ASN A 229 -9.12 -16.34 -7.76
C ASN A 229 -9.89 -15.07 -8.12
N MET A 230 -9.19 -13.93 -8.20
CA MET A 230 -9.73 -12.65 -8.71
C MET A 230 -11.13 -12.31 -8.17
N LEU A 231 -11.37 -12.46 -6.86
CA LEU A 231 -12.69 -12.23 -6.23
C LEU A 231 -13.31 -10.88 -6.60
N LEU A 232 -12.50 -9.82 -6.64
CA LEU A 232 -12.92 -8.45 -6.99
C LEU A 232 -12.74 -8.13 -8.49
N ARG A 233 -12.57 -9.17 -9.32
CA ARG A 233 -12.50 -9.19 -10.80
C ARG A 233 -11.30 -8.47 -11.43
N THR A 234 -10.74 -7.44 -10.79
CA THR A 234 -9.54 -6.71 -11.24
C THR A 234 -8.54 -6.49 -10.10
N HIS A 235 -7.27 -6.28 -10.45
CA HIS A 235 -6.23 -5.84 -9.53
C HIS A 235 -6.52 -4.41 -9.06
N GLN A 236 -7.09 -3.54 -9.91
CA GLN A 236 -7.50 -2.18 -9.52
C GLN A 236 -8.52 -2.20 -8.36
N ASN A 237 -9.60 -2.99 -8.47
CA ASN A 237 -10.61 -3.11 -7.41
C ASN A 237 -10.00 -3.72 -6.14
N THR A 238 -9.13 -4.73 -6.30
CA THR A 238 -8.38 -5.34 -5.18
C THR A 238 -7.49 -4.31 -4.49
N LEU A 239 -6.79 -3.48 -5.26
CA LEU A 239 -5.94 -2.42 -4.76
C LEU A 239 -6.73 -1.36 -4.00
N ASP A 240 -7.90 -0.95 -4.50
CA ASP A 240 -8.73 0.05 -3.86
C ASP A 240 -9.33 -0.47 -2.55
N PHE A 241 -9.82 -1.71 -2.50
CA PHE A 241 -10.16 -2.38 -1.23
C PHE A 241 -8.98 -2.38 -0.26
N MET A 242 -7.78 -2.79 -0.70
CA MET A 242 -6.60 -2.86 0.15
C MET A 242 -6.26 -1.49 0.76
N LYS A 243 -6.27 -0.42 -0.05
CA LYS A 243 -6.02 0.96 0.41
C LYS A 243 -7.03 1.38 1.47
N ASP A 244 -8.32 1.15 1.23
CA ASP A 244 -9.36 1.62 2.13
C ASP A 244 -9.40 0.81 3.42
N ALA A 245 -9.30 -0.51 3.33
CA ALA A 245 -9.28 -1.40 4.48
C ALA A 245 -8.08 -1.14 5.42
N VAL A 246 -6.86 -0.86 4.91
CA VAL A 246 -5.70 -0.61 5.78
C VAL A 246 -5.76 0.77 6.45
N ILE A 247 -6.32 1.78 5.79
CA ILE A 247 -6.52 3.11 6.38
C ILE A 247 -7.63 3.06 7.44
N TYR A 248 -8.75 2.41 7.11
CA TYR A 248 -9.83 2.10 8.05
C TYR A 248 -9.32 1.42 9.33
N LEU A 249 -8.59 0.32 9.17
CA LEU A 249 -8.02 -0.42 10.31
C LEU A 249 -7.05 0.43 11.12
N SER A 250 -6.16 1.21 10.48
CA SER A 250 -5.21 2.08 11.19
C SER A 250 -5.91 3.11 12.07
N ASN A 251 -7.00 3.72 11.59
CA ASN A 251 -7.81 4.63 12.39
C ASN A 251 -8.42 3.90 13.62
N ILE A 252 -9.16 2.80 13.40
CA ILE A 252 -9.98 2.18 14.45
C ILE A 252 -9.28 1.10 15.30
N ALA A 253 -8.07 0.63 14.97
CA ALA A 253 -7.46 -0.57 15.60
C ALA A 253 -7.32 -0.50 17.13
N HIS A 254 -7.14 0.70 17.68
CA HIS A 254 -7.10 0.93 19.13
C HIS A 254 -8.47 0.75 19.82
N THR A 255 -9.57 0.63 19.07
CA THR A 255 -10.93 0.31 19.54
C THR A 255 -11.36 -1.13 19.24
N ILE A 256 -10.81 -1.79 18.20
CA ILE A 256 -11.10 -3.18 17.83
C ILE A 256 -10.81 -4.19 18.96
N HIS A 257 -11.88 -4.81 19.47
CA HIS A 257 -11.79 -6.12 20.14
C HIS A 257 -11.91 -7.21 19.07
N LEU A 258 -10.90 -8.06 18.94
CA LEU A 258 -10.89 -9.12 17.91
C LEU A 258 -12.01 -10.13 18.21
N PRO A 259 -12.93 -10.41 17.27
CA PRO A 259 -14.08 -11.30 17.54
C PRO A 259 -13.71 -12.77 17.77
N GLY A 260 -12.55 -13.19 17.27
CA GLY A 260 -12.06 -14.55 17.35
C GLY A 260 -10.65 -14.69 16.78
N LYS A 261 -10.16 -15.93 16.74
CA LYS A 261 -8.80 -16.27 16.29
C LYS A 261 -8.67 -16.23 14.76
N GLU A 262 -9.69 -16.66 14.04
CA GLU A 262 -9.68 -16.70 12.57
C GLU A 262 -9.71 -15.29 11.97
N GLU A 263 -10.47 -14.38 12.59
CA GLU A 263 -10.48 -12.95 12.23
C GLU A 263 -9.12 -12.31 12.53
N ALA A 264 -8.51 -12.62 13.67
CA ALA A 264 -7.16 -12.16 14.02
C ALA A 264 -6.10 -12.66 13.03
N LEU A 265 -6.21 -13.91 12.55
CA LEU A 265 -5.32 -14.48 11.54
C LEU A 265 -5.52 -13.82 10.17
N SER A 266 -6.78 -13.64 9.75
CA SER A 266 -7.15 -12.97 8.50
C SER A 266 -6.57 -11.55 8.44
N LEU A 267 -6.84 -10.74 9.47
CA LEU A 267 -6.31 -9.39 9.57
C LEU A 267 -4.77 -9.37 9.66
N LEU A 268 -4.13 -10.34 10.32
CA LEU A 268 -2.67 -10.42 10.36
C LEU A 268 -2.10 -10.63 8.95
N HIS A 269 -2.59 -11.61 8.18
CA HIS A 269 -2.11 -11.84 6.81
C HIS A 269 -2.36 -10.63 5.90
N PHE A 270 -3.49 -9.92 6.08
CA PHE A 270 -3.76 -8.67 5.37
C PHE A 270 -2.70 -7.61 5.67
N LEU A 271 -2.33 -7.38 6.93
CA LEU A 271 -1.28 -6.43 7.27
C LEU A 271 0.09 -6.85 6.70
N LEU A 272 0.38 -8.15 6.69
CA LEU A 272 1.61 -8.71 6.11
C LEU A 272 1.68 -8.57 4.57
N SER A 273 0.56 -8.32 3.88
CA SER A 273 0.56 -8.03 2.42
C SER A 273 1.20 -6.69 2.07
N PHE A 274 1.26 -5.74 3.02
CA PHE A 274 1.90 -4.43 2.87
C PHE A 274 3.37 -4.40 3.28
N ALA A 275 3.90 -5.50 3.82
CA ALA A 275 5.32 -5.62 4.13
C ALA A 275 6.14 -5.60 2.83
N PRO A 276 7.40 -5.10 2.86
CA PRO A 276 8.34 -5.36 1.77
C PRO A 276 8.54 -6.87 1.61
N THR A 277 8.91 -7.29 0.40
CA THR A 277 9.04 -8.69 -0.04
C THR A 277 9.44 -9.65 1.10
N PRO A 278 8.73 -10.78 1.31
CA PRO A 278 8.88 -11.59 2.53
C PRO A 278 10.33 -11.99 2.82
N PRO A 279 10.73 -12.10 4.11
CA PRO A 279 12.12 -12.33 4.50
C PRO A 279 12.72 -13.57 3.83
N SER A 280 13.85 -13.40 3.16
CA SER A 280 14.48 -14.49 2.42
C SER A 280 15.49 -15.23 3.30
N MET A 281 15.48 -16.57 3.22
CA MET A 281 16.47 -17.43 3.86
C MET A 281 17.66 -17.66 2.92
N GLY A 282 18.74 -16.92 3.13
CA GLY A 282 20.00 -17.10 2.40
C GLY A 282 20.98 -18.05 3.09
N PRO A 283 22.12 -18.39 2.44
CA PRO A 283 23.20 -19.15 3.08
C PRO A 283 23.81 -18.41 4.28
N ASP A 284 23.74 -17.07 4.28
CA ASP A 284 24.22 -16.21 5.36
C ASP A 284 23.17 -15.93 6.46
N GLY A 285 21.96 -16.51 6.35
CA GLY A 285 20.88 -16.38 7.34
C GLY A 285 19.63 -15.66 6.80
N ILE A 286 18.79 -15.17 7.73
CA ILE A 286 17.61 -14.35 7.40
C ILE A 286 18.09 -13.01 6.82
N MET A 287 17.43 -12.54 5.76
CA MET A 287 17.59 -11.18 5.25
C MET A 287 16.22 -10.50 5.18
N PHE A 288 16.08 -9.35 5.85
CA PHE A 288 14.88 -8.53 5.79
C PHE A 288 14.90 -7.58 4.58
N ALA A 289 13.78 -7.48 3.87
CA ALA A 289 13.67 -6.61 2.70
C ALA A 289 13.56 -5.12 3.08
N PRO A 290 14.17 -4.21 2.30
CA PRO A 290 14.25 -2.80 2.63
C PRO A 290 12.94 -2.03 2.34
N TYR A 291 12.64 -1.03 3.17
CA TYR A 291 11.52 -0.11 2.91
C TYR A 291 11.85 0.94 1.84
N ASP A 292 11.05 0.97 0.77
CA ASP A 292 11.03 2.02 -0.25
C ASP A 292 9.73 2.85 -0.17
N PRO A 293 9.77 4.13 0.23
CA PRO A 293 8.59 5.00 0.33
C PRO A 293 7.84 5.24 -0.99
N SER A 294 8.50 5.09 -2.15
CA SER A 294 7.88 5.30 -3.46
C SER A 294 6.92 4.17 -3.83
N ILE A 295 7.20 2.96 -3.32
CA ILE A 295 6.40 1.75 -3.50
C ILE A 295 5.46 1.58 -2.30
N HIS A 296 6.01 1.47 -1.10
CA HIS A 296 5.35 1.04 0.14
C HIS A 296 4.51 2.14 0.83
N ARG A 297 3.72 2.90 0.06
CA ARG A 297 3.00 4.10 0.55
C ARG A 297 2.04 3.81 1.72
N TYR A 298 1.48 2.60 1.80
CA TYR A 298 0.50 2.20 2.81
C TYR A 298 1.09 1.37 3.97
N LEU A 299 2.38 1.01 3.92
CA LEU A 299 3.07 0.32 5.02
C LEU A 299 2.96 1.06 6.37
N PRO A 300 3.03 2.41 6.46
CA PRO A 300 2.85 3.11 7.73
C PRO A 300 1.53 2.79 8.44
N ALA A 301 0.44 2.67 7.69
CA ALA A 301 -0.88 2.31 8.23
C ALA A 301 -0.93 0.84 8.69
N ALA A 302 -0.28 -0.06 7.95
CA ALA A 302 -0.18 -1.47 8.33
C ALA A 302 0.63 -1.67 9.62
N VAL A 303 1.77 -0.97 9.75
CA VAL A 303 2.62 -0.98 10.96
C VAL A 303 1.89 -0.42 12.18
N ASP A 304 1.20 0.71 12.03
CA ASP A 304 0.40 1.33 13.09
C ASP A 304 -0.77 0.44 13.52
N THR A 305 -1.47 -0.20 12.58
CA THR A 305 -2.52 -1.20 12.88
C THR A 305 -1.95 -2.37 13.68
N LEU A 306 -0.83 -2.96 13.23
CA LEU A 306 -0.19 -4.08 13.91
C LEU A 306 0.20 -3.71 15.36
N ALA A 307 0.76 -2.51 15.56
CA ALA A 307 1.15 -2.03 16.87
C ALA A 307 -0.05 -1.87 17.81
N LYS A 308 -1.13 -1.23 17.33
CA LYS A 308 -2.37 -1.04 18.10
C LYS A 308 -3.02 -2.38 18.48
N LEU A 309 -3.02 -3.37 17.58
CA LEU A 309 -3.57 -4.69 17.87
C LEU A 309 -2.71 -5.52 18.84
N LEU A 310 -1.37 -5.46 18.73
CA LEU A 310 -0.43 -6.17 19.63
C LEU A 310 -0.35 -5.55 21.02
N ALA A 311 -0.47 -4.22 21.12
CA ALA A 311 -0.38 -3.48 22.36
C ALA A 311 -1.66 -3.57 23.22
N ARG A 312 -2.80 -3.94 22.61
CA ARG A 312 -4.06 -4.14 23.33
C ARG A 312 -3.98 -5.31 24.31
N ASP A 313 -4.74 -5.21 25.39
CA ASP A 313 -4.98 -6.30 26.33
C ASP A 313 -5.81 -7.44 25.70
N ASP A 314 -6.11 -8.45 26.52
CA ASP A 314 -6.91 -9.60 26.11
C ASP A 314 -8.35 -9.19 25.72
N PRO A 315 -8.97 -9.83 24.72
CA PRO A 315 -8.57 -11.10 24.12
C PRO A 315 -7.55 -11.00 22.96
N ASN A 316 -7.24 -9.80 22.46
CA ASN A 316 -6.42 -9.62 21.26
C ASN A 316 -5.01 -10.23 21.43
N ARG A 317 -4.36 -9.92 22.56
CA ARG A 317 -3.03 -10.44 22.90
C ARG A 317 -3.01 -11.97 23.00
N MET A 318 -4.02 -12.58 23.63
CA MET A 318 -4.19 -14.04 23.67
C MET A 318 -4.29 -14.65 22.26
N TYR A 319 -5.14 -14.11 21.38
CA TYR A 319 -5.29 -14.64 20.02
C TYR A 319 -3.99 -14.52 19.20
N LEU A 320 -3.37 -13.34 19.18
CA LEU A 320 -2.14 -13.11 18.41
C LEU A 320 -0.98 -13.97 18.91
N LYS A 321 -0.79 -14.13 20.23
CA LYS A 321 0.19 -15.09 20.78
C LYS A 321 -0.13 -16.52 20.37
N SER A 322 -1.40 -16.93 20.42
CA SER A 322 -1.82 -18.27 20.00
C SER A 322 -1.65 -18.53 18.49
N ILE A 323 -1.65 -17.49 17.65
CA ILE A 323 -1.31 -17.57 16.23
C ILE A 323 0.20 -17.73 16.05
N PHE A 324 1.01 -16.89 16.71
CA PHE A 324 2.48 -16.96 16.58
C PHE A 324 3.11 -18.24 17.13
N SER A 325 2.43 -18.95 18.04
CA SER A 325 2.85 -20.26 18.56
C SER A 325 2.31 -21.47 17.77
N GLN A 326 1.59 -21.26 16.66
CA GLN A 326 1.16 -22.36 15.79
C GLN A 326 2.23 -22.69 14.74
N GLU A 327 2.72 -23.92 14.78
CA GLU A 327 3.53 -24.49 13.70
C GLU A 327 2.61 -24.93 12.55
N ASN A 328 2.83 -24.37 11.35
CA ASN A 328 2.22 -24.87 10.13
C ASN A 328 3.23 -25.81 9.43
N PRO A 329 2.95 -27.12 9.28
CA PRO A 329 3.89 -28.07 8.66
C PRO A 329 4.17 -27.79 7.16
N LEU A 330 3.39 -26.91 6.51
CA LEU A 330 3.58 -26.50 5.12
C LEU A 330 4.40 -25.20 4.96
N SER A 331 4.75 -24.54 6.06
CA SER A 331 5.52 -23.29 6.07
C SER A 331 6.82 -23.48 6.84
N PRO A 332 7.87 -22.66 6.61
CA PRO A 332 9.01 -22.64 7.52
C PRO A 332 8.53 -22.29 8.94
N PRO A 333 9.08 -22.91 9.99
CA PRO A 333 8.64 -22.68 11.36
C PRO A 333 8.78 -21.19 11.72
N ASN A 334 7.75 -20.66 12.40
CA ASN A 334 7.66 -19.25 12.80
C ASN A 334 7.68 -18.22 11.63
N ASP A 335 7.21 -18.59 10.42
CA ASP A 335 7.09 -17.67 9.26
C ASP A 335 6.30 -16.39 9.62
N LEU A 336 5.06 -16.54 10.12
CA LEU A 336 4.18 -15.40 10.44
C LEU A 336 4.79 -14.46 11.49
N LEU A 337 5.47 -15.02 12.49
CA LEU A 337 6.16 -14.25 13.53
C LEU A 337 7.35 -13.48 12.94
N THR A 338 8.13 -14.11 12.05
CA THR A 338 9.26 -13.48 11.35
C THR A 338 8.82 -12.39 10.37
N ARG A 339 7.73 -12.61 9.62
CA ARG A 339 7.13 -11.62 8.73
C ARG A 339 6.52 -10.45 9.48
N SER A 340 5.91 -10.70 10.65
CA SER A 340 5.39 -9.64 11.53
C SER A 340 6.52 -8.80 12.12
N PHE A 341 7.63 -9.44 12.50
CA PHE A 341 8.83 -8.74 12.93
C PHE A 341 9.41 -7.90 11.79
N ALA A 342 9.53 -8.46 10.59
CA ALA A 342 9.99 -7.76 9.38
C ALA A 342 9.18 -6.50 9.08
N LEU A 343 7.84 -6.59 9.07
CA LEU A 343 6.95 -5.43 8.91
C LEU A 343 7.20 -4.37 10.00
N SER A 344 7.40 -4.81 11.25
CA SER A 344 7.65 -3.94 12.40
C SER A 344 8.99 -3.19 12.31
N ILE A 345 10.03 -3.80 11.74
CA ILE A 345 11.38 -3.21 11.64
C ILE A 345 11.64 -2.46 10.32
N ALA A 346 10.83 -2.69 9.28
CA ALA A 346 10.92 -2.02 7.99
C ALA A 346 11.06 -0.47 8.05
N PRO A 347 10.46 0.26 9.01
CA PRO A 347 10.64 1.71 9.11
C PRO A 347 12.07 2.18 9.44
N ILE A 348 12.94 1.30 9.98
CA ILE A 348 14.28 1.66 10.45
C ILE A 348 15.17 2.15 9.28
N PRO A 349 15.86 3.29 9.41
CA PRO A 349 16.78 3.76 8.38
C PRO A 349 18.01 2.85 8.19
N GLU A 350 18.27 2.44 6.95
CA GLU A 350 19.52 1.77 6.56
C GLU A 350 20.71 2.74 6.57
N GLN A 351 21.89 2.24 6.95
CA GLN A 351 23.12 3.01 7.04
C GLN A 351 23.62 3.61 5.72
N THR A 352 23.23 3.04 4.58
CA THR A 352 23.68 3.41 3.23
C THR A 352 22.83 4.51 2.60
N LYS A 353 21.62 4.77 3.10
CA LYS A 353 20.58 5.58 2.40
C LYS A 353 20.50 7.05 2.82
N GLY A 354 21.60 7.63 3.31
CA GLY A 354 21.72 9.07 3.57
C GLY A 354 21.67 9.47 5.05
N ASN A 355 21.06 10.61 5.36
CA ASN A 355 21.03 11.14 6.72
C ASN A 355 19.98 10.41 7.58
N VAL A 356 20.47 9.58 8.51
CA VAL A 356 19.66 8.78 9.45
C VAL A 356 18.68 9.63 10.27
N ILE A 357 19.06 10.84 10.69
CA ILE A 357 18.18 11.72 11.49
C ILE A 357 16.99 12.18 10.65
N ALA A 358 17.26 12.77 9.47
CA ALA A 358 16.21 13.23 8.56
C ALA A 358 15.28 12.10 8.09
N LEU A 359 15.82 10.87 7.94
CA LEU A 359 15.00 9.68 7.67
C LEU A 359 14.16 9.26 8.89
N ALA A 360 14.68 9.37 10.11
CA ALA A 360 13.92 9.11 11.33
C ALA A 360 12.80 10.15 11.53
N ASP A 361 13.07 11.43 11.27
CA ASP A 361 12.10 12.53 11.36
C ASP A 361 10.87 12.28 10.47
N VAL A 362 11.11 12.00 9.18
CA VAL A 362 10.05 11.74 8.19
C VAL A 362 9.27 10.46 8.52
N ARG A 363 9.88 9.50 9.22
CA ARG A 363 9.28 8.20 9.57
C ARG A 363 8.74 8.13 11.00
N LYS A 364 8.92 9.19 11.80
CA LYS A 364 8.72 9.25 13.26
C LYS A 364 7.47 8.53 13.78
N PRO A 365 6.24 8.76 13.27
CA PRO A 365 5.04 8.14 13.83
C PRO A 365 5.06 6.60 13.71
N PHE A 366 5.31 6.10 12.51
CA PHE A 366 5.27 4.65 12.24
C PHE A 366 6.57 3.93 12.62
N LEU A 367 7.69 4.64 12.76
CA LEU A 367 8.91 4.13 13.39
C LEU A 367 8.70 3.90 14.90
N MET A 368 8.00 4.79 15.61
CA MET A 368 7.63 4.57 17.01
C MET A 368 6.70 3.37 17.19
N GLN A 369 5.68 3.23 16.32
CA GLN A 369 4.76 2.09 16.35
C GLN A 369 5.46 0.77 15.96
N GLY A 370 6.30 0.80 14.92
CA GLY A 370 7.08 -0.36 14.50
C GLY A 370 8.00 -0.90 15.60
N LEU A 371 8.67 -0.01 16.34
CA LEU A 371 9.51 -0.42 17.47
C LEU A 371 8.68 -0.94 18.66
N LEU A 372 7.46 -0.45 18.90
CA LEU A 372 6.55 -1.04 19.88
C LEU A 372 6.13 -2.46 19.50
N SER A 373 5.77 -2.70 18.23
CA SER A 373 5.49 -4.05 17.71
C SER A 373 6.72 -4.96 17.81
N ALA A 374 7.90 -4.48 17.38
CA ALA A 374 9.14 -5.24 17.42
C ALA A 374 9.53 -5.66 18.84
N GLU A 375 9.30 -4.81 19.85
CA GLU A 375 9.52 -5.11 21.27
C GLU A 375 8.59 -6.23 21.78
N ILE A 376 7.31 -6.20 21.40
CA ILE A 376 6.35 -7.24 21.77
C ILE A 376 6.69 -8.58 21.08
N LEU A 377 7.04 -8.54 19.79
CA LEU A 377 7.37 -9.72 18.99
C LEU A 377 8.72 -10.34 19.39
N ALA A 378 9.74 -9.52 19.69
CA ALA A 378 11.00 -9.98 20.26
C ALA A 378 10.79 -10.63 21.64
N GLY A 379 9.81 -10.15 22.42
CA GLY A 379 9.36 -10.79 23.66
C GLY A 379 8.77 -12.19 23.44
N ILE A 380 8.04 -12.41 22.34
CA ILE A 380 7.37 -13.68 21.99
C ILE A 380 8.35 -14.70 21.39
N ALA A 381 9.32 -14.27 20.58
CA ALA A 381 10.26 -15.17 19.89
C ALA A 381 11.04 -16.11 20.83
N ASP A 382 11.29 -17.34 20.38
CA ASP A 382 12.18 -18.27 21.10
C ASP A 382 13.66 -17.88 21.00
N ASN A 383 14.55 -18.65 21.64
CA ASN A 383 15.98 -18.34 21.68
C ASN A 383 16.69 -18.52 20.33
N GLU A 384 16.23 -19.43 19.48
CA GLU A 384 16.85 -19.72 18.17
C GLU A 384 16.41 -18.67 17.14
N LEU A 385 15.12 -18.34 17.13
CA LEU A 385 14.55 -17.31 16.26
C LEU A 385 15.07 -15.92 16.60
N ALA A 386 15.14 -15.57 17.90
CA ALA A 386 15.76 -14.32 18.34
C ALA A 386 17.24 -14.24 17.93
N CYS A 387 17.98 -15.37 18.00
CA CYS A 387 19.35 -15.46 17.54
C CYS A 387 19.46 -15.25 16.02
N ALA A 388 18.54 -15.81 15.24
CA ALA A 388 18.49 -15.67 13.79
C ALA A 388 18.16 -14.23 13.34
N TRP A 389 17.19 -13.56 13.98
CA TRP A 389 16.87 -12.15 13.71
C TRP A 389 18.01 -11.20 14.13
N PHE A 390 18.66 -11.47 15.27
CA PHE A 390 19.78 -10.66 15.77
C PHE A 390 21.02 -10.71 14.86
N ARG A 391 21.18 -11.82 14.14
CA ARG A 391 22.30 -12.10 13.24
C ARG A 391 21.92 -11.96 11.76
N SER A 392 20.83 -11.24 11.44
CA SER A 392 20.34 -11.11 10.06
C SER A 392 21.39 -10.47 9.13
N ALA A 393 21.41 -10.94 7.88
CA ALA A 393 22.44 -10.59 6.90
C ALA A 393 22.34 -9.13 6.42
N ASP A 394 21.16 -8.52 6.51
CA ASP A 394 20.91 -7.09 6.21
C ASP A 394 21.49 -6.12 7.25
N GLY A 395 21.96 -6.63 8.40
CA GLY A 395 22.58 -5.82 9.45
C GLY A 395 21.60 -4.98 10.27
N PHE A 396 20.30 -5.32 10.30
CA PHE A 396 19.24 -4.71 11.11
C PHE A 396 19.72 -4.30 12.53
N ALA A 397 20.36 -5.21 13.28
CA ALA A 397 20.77 -4.94 14.65
C ALA A 397 21.80 -3.78 14.75
N ALA A 398 22.74 -3.70 13.79
CA ALA A 398 23.70 -2.60 13.71
C ALA A 398 23.05 -1.28 13.24
N ASN A 399 22.09 -1.35 12.32
CA ASN A 399 21.29 -0.20 11.87
C ASN A 399 20.49 0.39 13.05
N LEU A 400 19.82 -0.46 13.83
CA LEU A 400 19.04 -0.08 15.00
C LEU A 400 19.90 0.48 16.14
N LEU A 401 21.06 -0.13 16.43
CA LEU A 401 22.00 0.42 17.43
C LEU A 401 22.49 1.81 17.01
N ARG A 402 22.83 2.00 15.73
CA ARG A 402 23.28 3.31 15.22
C ARG A 402 22.17 4.35 15.31
N LEU A 403 20.94 4.01 14.96
CA LEU A 403 19.77 4.89 15.12
C LEU A 403 19.65 5.37 16.58
N ALA A 404 19.69 4.44 17.54
CA ALA A 404 19.65 4.76 18.97
C ALA A 404 20.81 5.67 19.40
N CYS A 405 22.05 5.35 18.98
CA CYS A 405 23.22 6.17 19.31
C CYS A 405 23.11 7.60 18.76
N VAL A 406 22.65 7.76 17.51
CA VAL A 406 22.55 9.04 16.82
C VAL A 406 21.46 9.92 17.43
N LEU A 407 20.24 9.41 17.63
CA LEU A 407 19.14 10.18 18.25
C LEU A 407 19.42 10.58 19.71
N SER A 408 20.27 9.81 20.39
CA SER A 408 20.68 10.10 21.78
C SER A 408 21.77 11.17 21.86
N ALA A 409 22.61 11.27 20.83
CA ALA A 409 23.64 12.31 20.71
C ALA A 409 23.10 13.62 20.09
N ASP A 410 22.11 13.53 19.19
CA ASP A 410 21.45 14.69 18.60
C ASP A 410 20.42 15.31 19.57
N ARG A 411 20.96 15.96 20.60
CA ARG A 411 20.21 16.79 21.54
C ARG A 411 20.69 18.23 21.45
N ASN A 412 20.23 18.92 20.41
CA ASN A 412 20.35 20.37 20.33
C ASN A 412 19.68 21.00 21.56
N PRO A 413 20.44 21.69 22.46
CA PRO A 413 19.83 22.27 23.64
C PRO A 413 18.83 23.35 23.23
N PRO A 414 17.67 23.48 23.91
CA PRO A 414 16.78 24.60 23.69
C PRO A 414 17.54 25.89 24.05
N GLY A 415 17.88 26.68 23.03
CA GLY A 415 18.57 27.95 23.24
C GLY A 415 17.79 28.85 24.21
N PRO A 416 18.46 29.68 25.02
CA PRO A 416 17.93 30.27 26.27
C PRO A 416 16.80 31.31 26.11
N GLN A 417 16.12 31.37 24.96
CA GLN A 417 15.04 32.32 24.66
C GLN A 417 13.85 31.71 23.87
N ARG A 418 13.73 30.38 23.72
CA ARG A 418 12.52 29.78 23.12
C ARG A 418 11.34 29.90 24.08
N HIS A 419 10.50 30.92 23.89
CA HIS A 419 9.23 31.07 24.61
C HIS A 419 8.06 30.52 23.76
N GLY A 420 7.03 29.98 24.42
CA GLY A 420 5.79 29.55 23.76
C GLY A 420 5.91 28.25 22.95
N ALA A 421 5.36 28.24 21.73
CA ALA A 421 5.24 27.02 20.92
C ALA A 421 6.59 26.37 20.55
N ALA A 422 7.65 27.16 20.39
CA ALA A 422 8.99 26.66 20.04
C ALA A 422 9.69 25.89 21.18
N ALA A 423 9.27 26.10 22.44
CA ALA A 423 9.71 25.26 23.56
C ALA A 423 8.99 23.90 23.54
N ARG A 424 7.66 23.93 23.43
CA ARG A 424 6.82 22.71 23.36
C ARG A 424 7.18 21.80 22.19
N ALA A 425 7.54 22.37 21.04
CA ALA A 425 8.07 21.60 19.91
C ALA A 425 9.39 20.88 20.26
N ALA A 426 10.35 21.59 20.87
CA ALA A 426 11.62 21.01 21.28
C ALA A 426 11.48 19.94 22.39
N GLU A 427 10.55 20.13 23.34
CA GLU A 427 10.22 19.13 24.36
C GLU A 427 9.59 17.87 23.73
N ALA A 428 8.64 18.06 22.81
CA ALA A 428 8.06 16.96 22.04
C ALA A 428 9.13 16.22 21.23
N ASP A 429 10.13 16.92 20.70
CA ASP A 429 11.23 16.32 19.95
C ASP A 429 12.17 15.46 20.81
N LEU A 430 12.59 15.99 21.96
CA LEU A 430 13.38 15.24 22.94
C LEU A 430 12.64 13.98 23.47
N TYR A 431 11.31 14.05 23.60
CA TYR A 431 10.48 12.93 24.04
C TYR A 431 10.49 11.76 23.05
N TRP A 432 10.33 12.01 21.75
CA TRP A 432 10.35 10.90 20.77
C TRP A 432 11.76 10.38 20.50
N HIS A 433 12.81 11.22 20.52
CA HIS A 433 14.20 10.74 20.49
C HIS A 433 14.44 9.72 21.62
N SER A 434 14.08 10.08 22.86
CA SER A 434 14.20 9.19 24.01
C SER A 434 13.34 7.93 23.84
N THR A 435 12.09 8.05 23.39
CA THR A 435 11.20 6.90 23.20
C THR A 435 11.76 5.91 22.17
N ILE A 436 12.22 6.38 21.02
CA ILE A 436 12.83 5.54 19.97
C ILE A 436 14.11 4.88 20.48
N SER A 437 15.02 5.63 21.10
CA SER A 437 16.27 5.07 21.65
C SER A 437 16.03 4.01 22.72
N ASN A 438 15.11 4.24 23.67
CA ASN A 438 14.80 3.27 24.71
C ASN A 438 14.18 1.98 24.14
N ARG A 439 13.23 2.08 23.19
CA ARG A 439 12.66 0.88 22.54
C ARG A 439 13.69 0.13 21.70
N ALA A 440 14.50 0.84 20.94
CA ALA A 440 15.59 0.27 20.15
C ALA A 440 16.56 -0.56 21.00
N LEU A 441 17.01 0.00 22.13
CA LEU A 441 17.90 -0.70 23.08
C LEU A 441 17.19 -1.87 23.78
N THR A 442 15.88 -1.74 24.06
CA THR A 442 15.08 -2.83 24.65
C THR A 442 14.96 -4.01 23.69
N VAL A 443 14.63 -3.78 22.42
CA VAL A 443 14.60 -4.83 21.37
C VAL A 443 15.98 -5.49 21.24
N LEU A 444 17.05 -4.71 21.11
CA LEU A 444 18.40 -5.23 20.99
C LEU A 444 18.82 -6.07 22.21
N SER A 445 18.49 -5.62 23.43
CA SER A 445 18.82 -6.34 24.66
C SER A 445 18.06 -7.65 24.78
N GLN A 446 16.75 -7.68 24.50
CA GLN A 446 15.96 -8.91 24.50
C GLN A 446 16.50 -9.94 23.49
N LEU A 447 16.85 -9.50 22.28
CA LEU A 447 17.42 -10.37 21.25
C LEU A 447 18.81 -10.88 21.64
N ALA A 448 19.68 -10.03 22.19
CA ALA A 448 21.00 -10.42 22.67
C ALA A 448 20.94 -11.40 23.85
N GLU A 449 20.08 -11.16 24.85
CA GLU A 449 19.89 -12.06 25.99
C GLU A 449 19.39 -13.45 25.57
N LYS A 450 18.49 -13.51 24.59
CA LYS A 450 17.97 -14.77 24.03
C LYS A 450 19.01 -15.46 23.15
N SER A 451 19.75 -14.71 22.33
CA SER A 451 20.86 -15.22 21.52
C SER A 451 21.97 -15.83 22.39
N ASN A 452 22.34 -15.18 23.49
CA ASN A 452 23.34 -15.69 24.45
C ASN A 452 22.90 -16.97 25.19
N LYS A 453 21.59 -17.28 25.20
CA LYS A 453 21.03 -18.54 25.75
C LYS A 453 20.92 -19.65 24.70
N SER A 454 21.11 -19.34 23.41
CA SER A 454 21.19 -20.32 22.33
C SER A 454 22.61 -20.91 22.25
N ASN A 455 22.72 -22.24 22.13
CA ASN A 455 24.01 -22.96 22.13
C ASN A 455 24.90 -22.72 20.88
N GLY A 456 24.56 -21.75 20.03
CA GLY A 456 25.28 -21.39 18.81
C GLY A 456 26.55 -20.59 19.05
N ALA A 457 27.64 -21.28 19.38
CA ALA A 457 29.00 -20.75 19.61
C ALA A 457 29.72 -20.23 18.33
N SER A 458 29.01 -19.48 17.50
CA SER A 458 29.55 -18.73 16.35
C SER A 458 29.70 -17.24 16.68
N LYS A 459 30.73 -16.61 16.12
CA LYS A 459 31.06 -15.20 16.38
C LYS A 459 29.91 -14.30 15.93
N LEU A 460 29.45 -13.43 16.83
CA LEU A 460 28.47 -12.40 16.50
C LEU A 460 29.02 -11.41 15.46
N PRO A 461 28.20 -10.94 14.50
CA PRO A 461 28.62 -9.94 13.52
C PRO A 461 29.20 -8.66 14.16
N LEU A 462 30.20 -8.09 13.48
CA LEU A 462 30.90 -6.89 13.94
C LEU A 462 29.96 -5.68 13.91
N GLY A 463 29.98 -4.88 14.98
CA GLY A 463 29.20 -3.63 15.08
C GLY A 463 27.81 -3.77 15.71
N ILE A 464 27.40 -4.97 16.12
CA ILE A 464 26.14 -5.21 16.85
C ILE A 464 26.17 -4.65 18.28
N PHE A 465 27.34 -4.61 18.92
CA PHE A 465 27.55 -3.99 20.23
C PHE A 465 28.27 -2.64 20.12
N PRO A 466 27.98 -1.68 21.01
CA PRO A 466 28.65 -0.38 21.00
C PRO A 466 30.13 -0.51 21.40
N LYS A 467 31.02 0.16 20.66
CA LYS A 467 32.45 0.23 21.01
C LYS A 467 32.63 0.99 22.33
N LYS A 468 33.67 0.63 23.10
CA LYS A 468 34.06 1.31 24.34
C LYS A 468 34.30 2.82 24.15
N GLU A 469 34.85 3.20 22.99
CA GLU A 469 35.02 4.60 22.55
C GLU A 469 33.67 5.33 22.39
N ASN A 470 32.67 4.68 21.77
CA ASN A 470 31.34 5.26 21.58
C ASN A 470 30.60 5.43 22.90
N LEU A 471 30.72 4.46 23.82
CA LEU A 471 30.16 4.54 25.18
C LEU A 471 30.78 5.68 25.98
N LEU A 472 32.11 5.83 25.93
CA LEU A 472 32.81 6.94 26.55
C LEU A 472 32.38 8.28 25.94
N GLY A 473 32.21 8.36 24.61
CA GLY A 473 31.66 9.53 23.92
C GLY A 473 30.23 9.89 24.36
N ALA A 474 29.35 8.89 24.52
CA ALA A 474 28.00 9.09 25.04
C ALA A 474 28.01 9.58 26.50
N LEU A 475 28.87 9.02 27.37
CA LEU A 475 29.03 9.43 28.76
C LEU A 475 29.60 10.85 28.92
N LEU A 476 30.38 11.33 27.94
CA LEU A 476 30.97 12.67 27.92
C LEU A 476 30.09 13.71 27.21
N THR A 477 29.08 13.29 26.43
CA THR A 477 28.15 14.19 25.76
C THR A 477 27.20 14.83 26.79
N PRO A 478 27.14 16.17 26.92
CA PRO A 478 26.21 16.81 27.84
C PRO A 478 24.76 16.62 27.39
N ASN A 479 23.83 16.53 28.36
CA ASN A 479 22.38 16.44 28.16
C ASN A 479 21.82 15.14 27.55
N VAL A 480 22.60 14.06 27.41
CA VAL A 480 22.06 12.74 27.03
C VAL A 480 21.13 12.20 28.13
N ASP A 481 20.13 11.39 27.75
CA ASP A 481 19.18 10.79 28.69
C ASP A 481 19.88 9.75 29.60
N PRO A 482 19.82 9.91 30.94
CA PRO A 482 20.44 8.96 31.86
C PRO A 482 19.90 7.53 31.74
N ASN A 483 18.62 7.36 31.37
CA ASN A 483 18.04 6.03 31.16
C ASN A 483 18.62 5.36 29.92
N VAL A 484 18.80 6.12 28.83
CA VAL A 484 19.38 5.62 27.59
C VAL A 484 20.85 5.27 27.79
N ILE A 485 21.64 6.10 28.48
CA ILE A 485 23.03 5.76 28.84
C ILE A 485 23.07 4.46 29.64
N ARG A 486 22.21 4.32 30.67
CA ARG A 486 22.15 3.11 31.49
C ARG A 486 21.85 1.87 30.64
N GLN A 487 20.83 1.94 29.77
CA GLN A 487 20.50 0.85 28.84
C GLN A 487 21.62 0.56 27.84
N MET A 488 22.33 1.57 27.33
CA MET A 488 23.50 1.37 26.45
C MET A 488 24.64 0.64 27.17
N CYS A 489 24.88 0.95 28.45
CA CYS A 489 25.87 0.25 29.27
C CYS A 489 25.43 -1.18 29.63
N GLU A 490 24.16 -1.38 29.99
CA GLU A 490 23.58 -2.71 30.23
C GLU A 490 23.68 -3.59 28.97
N TYR A 491 23.28 -3.06 27.81
CA TYR A 491 23.39 -3.73 26.51
C TYR A 491 24.84 -4.05 26.12
N ALA A 492 25.77 -3.13 26.35
CA ALA A 492 27.19 -3.37 26.10
C ALA A 492 27.76 -4.53 26.93
N GLY A 493 27.29 -4.69 28.18
CA GLY A 493 27.68 -5.78 29.07
C GLY A 493 27.28 -7.17 28.57
N LEU A 494 26.27 -7.28 27.69
CA LEU A 494 25.88 -8.55 27.06
C LEU A 494 26.87 -9.02 25.98
N GLY A 495 27.81 -8.16 25.55
CA GLY A 495 28.79 -8.45 24.49
C GLY A 495 30.18 -8.92 24.95
N GLY A 496 30.51 -8.80 26.25
CA GLY A 496 31.80 -9.22 26.85
C GLY A 496 32.79 -8.10 27.21
#